data_AF-A0A1B7XS94-F1
#
_entry.id   AF-A0A1B7XS94-F1
#
_cell.length_a   1.000
_cell.length_b   1.000
_cell.length_c   1.000
_cell.angle_alpha   90.00
_cell.angle_beta   90.00
_cell.angle_gamma   90.00
#
_symmetry.space_group_name_H-M   'P 1'
#
loop_
_entity.id
_entity.type
_entity.pdbx_description
1 polymer ?
#
loop_
_entity_poly.entity_id
_entity_poly.type
_entity_poly.pdbx_seq_one_letter_code
_entity_poly.pdbx_strand_id
1 'polypeptide(L)'
;MASRPALAALGCLQCRNQVLRAIASTNPATFLRAPVAATTSAALRPRNNLHRAFSTLPPDTNPQTTDEPTTQTPEQPVSKEAEQPAEQVAEPPAEETASEKEETPWFLQVDPPTHAPTQQVSPLPELPDSPPPILEPLLKYVYEEMGLDDLSLLDLRALDPPPALGPNLLMLFATARSERHLHVSSSRLVKWLRHHHRIEANADGLIGPGELKTKLRRMRRKAKLLGTGATSATGGDDGISTGWICVNLGTSGSAYSESARFDAQGNMSGFGGPVNGSTVVVQVMTESRRNELDLERLWSQQLIRSQAQERKVAEETSEYHNRFGKLPTTADVRARKPNYTKRTQARSFSTLPPRPTEAAEQTPAEAAGAGITPSADSNSVADPLNKTRQHVNKIRWDGAQVSLPECLDLLRAIFHSPAASDAHAQSQADIATEVITTMHERGMPIMDHEMLVTMIEAIAASGAQAEKIRSIQSNLEMVMLQGTQSSPTEAQLVRLLKAYATQGNWEQFWETWSVPARYSQRRGPMMYREVFALSSQTRNKARCIETLRKCVQEMRLEQPPVLPDNTVWPNLKACIWTADPDAEHISEHMVSRGGQSTESHKAANTEFVRMLKELEAIRRSI
;
A
#
# COMPACT_ATOMS: atom_id res chain seq x y z
N MET A 1 30.70 -40.78 10.13
CA MET A 1 30.03 -39.97 9.08
C MET A 1 28.72 -39.47 9.65
N ALA A 2 28.70 -38.22 10.12
CA ALA A 2 27.51 -37.59 10.68
C ALA A 2 27.31 -36.26 9.96
N SER A 3 26.38 -36.25 9.00
CA SER A 3 25.94 -35.06 8.30
C SER A 3 25.14 -34.19 9.26
N ARG A 4 25.75 -33.10 9.74
CA ARG A 4 25.06 -32.01 10.42
C ARG A 4 24.21 -31.23 9.39
N PRO A 5 22.93 -30.92 9.64
CA PRO A 5 22.20 -29.94 8.83
C PRO A 5 22.63 -28.54 9.30
N ALA A 6 23.66 -27.98 8.65
CA ALA A 6 24.23 -26.67 8.98
C ALA A 6 23.48 -25.48 8.34
N LEU A 7 22.15 -25.52 8.22
CA LEU A 7 21.40 -24.47 7.50
C LEU A 7 20.17 -23.88 8.22
N ALA A 8 19.88 -24.25 9.48
CA ALA A 8 18.68 -23.76 10.17
C ALA A 8 18.90 -22.57 11.15
N ALA A 9 20.14 -22.12 11.39
CA ALA A 9 20.44 -21.18 12.47
C ALA A 9 21.07 -19.85 12.03
N LEU A 10 20.80 -19.39 10.80
CA LEU A 10 20.91 -17.97 10.46
C LEU A 10 19.53 -17.34 10.58
N GLY A 11 19.05 -17.22 11.82
CA GLY A 11 17.87 -16.40 12.11
C GLY A 11 18.17 -14.98 11.66
N CYS A 12 17.65 -14.59 10.50
CA CYS A 12 18.06 -13.34 9.87
C CYS A 12 17.74 -12.17 10.81
N LEU A 13 18.66 -11.22 10.94
CA LEU A 13 18.46 -9.97 11.71
C LEU A 13 17.14 -9.27 11.36
N GLN A 14 16.62 -9.54 10.15
CA GLN A 14 15.33 -9.11 9.66
C GLN A 14 14.15 -9.64 10.48
N CYS A 15 14.11 -10.94 10.81
CA CYS A 15 13.06 -11.52 11.64
C CYS A 15 13.03 -10.89 13.05
N ARG A 16 14.22 -10.71 13.66
CA ARG A 16 14.36 -10.00 14.94
C ARG A 16 13.84 -8.58 14.83
N ASN A 17 14.29 -7.84 13.82
CA ASN A 17 13.89 -6.45 13.62
C ASN A 17 12.39 -6.31 13.33
N GLN A 18 11.75 -7.31 12.71
CA GLN A 18 10.31 -7.29 12.44
C GLN A 18 9.51 -7.41 13.73
N VAL A 19 9.82 -8.38 14.60
CA VAL A 19 9.13 -8.55 15.89
C VAL A 19 9.46 -7.41 16.86
N LEU A 20 10.73 -6.99 16.96
CA LEU A 20 11.11 -5.87 17.83
C LEU A 20 10.44 -4.57 17.39
N ARG A 21 10.31 -4.33 16.09
CA ARG A 21 9.49 -3.22 15.61
C ARG A 21 8.07 -3.41 16.09
N ALA A 22 7.46 -4.60 15.93
CA ALA A 22 6.03 -4.83 16.23
C ALA A 22 5.65 -4.36 17.64
N ILE A 23 6.59 -4.50 18.57
CA ILE A 23 6.45 -4.13 19.98
C ILE A 23 6.84 -2.66 20.24
N ALA A 24 7.91 -2.17 19.59
CA ALA A 24 8.44 -0.84 19.85
C ALA A 24 7.70 0.29 19.11
N SER A 25 7.08 0.00 17.96
CA SER A 25 6.44 1.01 17.12
C SER A 25 4.99 1.24 17.51
N THR A 26 4.59 2.50 17.48
CA THR A 26 3.25 2.95 17.88
C THR A 26 2.25 2.96 16.73
N ASN A 27 2.68 2.81 15.48
CA ASN A 27 1.82 3.10 14.32
C ASN A 27 1.80 1.96 13.27
N PRO A 28 0.67 1.24 13.07
CA PRO A 28 0.55 0.06 12.20
C PRO A 28 0.95 0.33 10.74
N ALA A 29 0.78 1.55 10.24
CA ALA A 29 1.14 1.94 8.88
C ALA A 29 2.66 2.02 8.62
N THR A 30 3.48 2.17 9.66
CA THR A 30 4.95 2.29 9.52
C THR A 30 5.64 0.93 9.41
N PHE A 31 4.91 -0.16 9.71
CA PHE A 31 5.40 -1.53 9.75
C PHE A 31 5.62 -2.18 8.38
N LEU A 32 4.79 -1.82 7.40
CA LEU A 32 4.84 -2.41 6.05
C LEU A 32 6.02 -1.90 5.21
N ARG A 33 6.80 -0.94 5.71
CA ARG A 33 8.07 -0.57 5.08
C ARG A 33 9.14 -1.58 5.45
N ALA A 34 9.39 -2.53 4.53
CA ALA A 34 10.64 -3.27 4.50
C ALA A 34 11.81 -2.27 4.59
N PRO A 35 12.87 -2.54 5.39
CA PRO A 35 14.08 -1.77 5.24
C PRO A 35 14.57 -2.00 3.81
N VAL A 36 14.65 -0.93 3.02
CA VAL A 36 15.58 -0.88 1.89
C VAL A 36 16.95 -1.04 2.54
N ALA A 37 17.45 -2.27 2.57
CA ALA A 37 18.84 -2.49 2.91
C ALA A 37 19.64 -1.72 1.88
N ALA A 38 20.27 -0.63 2.31
CA ALA A 38 21.36 -0.02 1.58
C ALA A 38 22.51 -1.03 1.59
N THR A 39 22.46 -2.01 0.68
CA THR A 39 23.62 -2.84 0.36
C THR A 39 24.53 -1.98 -0.49
N THR A 40 25.44 -1.26 0.15
CA THR A 40 26.71 -0.89 -0.44
C THR A 40 27.49 -2.18 -0.67
N SER A 41 27.32 -2.79 -1.84
CA SER A 41 28.24 -3.80 -2.37
C SER A 41 28.19 -3.68 -3.88
N ALA A 42 29.33 -3.26 -4.45
CA ALA A 42 29.54 -3.19 -5.87
C ALA A 42 29.11 -4.51 -6.55
N ALA A 43 28.32 -4.38 -7.61
CA ALA A 43 27.91 -5.49 -8.44
C ALA A 43 29.13 -6.12 -9.13
N LEU A 44 29.55 -7.31 -8.70
CA LEU A 44 30.21 -8.26 -9.59
C LEU A 44 29.14 -9.24 -10.08
N ARG A 45 28.67 -9.02 -11.30
CA ARG A 45 27.78 -9.92 -12.03
C ARG A 45 28.51 -11.25 -12.30
N PRO A 46 27.98 -12.43 -11.93
CA PRO A 46 28.42 -13.65 -12.57
C PRO A 46 27.73 -13.76 -13.94
N ARG A 47 28.54 -13.69 -15.00
CA ARG A 47 28.19 -14.17 -16.35
C ARG A 47 28.00 -15.69 -16.24
N ASN A 48 26.77 -16.18 -16.41
CA ASN A 48 26.55 -17.58 -16.76
C ASN A 48 25.76 -17.65 -18.07
N ASN A 49 26.51 -17.95 -19.13
CA ASN A 49 26.01 -18.46 -20.39
C ASN A 49 25.43 -19.86 -20.13
N LEU A 50 24.14 -20.04 -20.35
CA LEU A 50 23.60 -21.35 -20.70
C LEU A 50 23.05 -21.28 -22.11
N HIS A 51 23.88 -21.76 -23.04
CA HIS A 51 23.50 -22.13 -24.38
C HIS A 51 22.31 -23.09 -24.30
N ARG A 52 21.14 -22.66 -24.81
CA ARG A 52 20.07 -23.60 -25.17
C ARG A 52 20.34 -24.05 -26.59
N ALA A 53 20.64 -25.33 -26.74
CA ALA A 53 20.93 -26.01 -27.99
C ALA A 53 19.78 -25.84 -29.01
N PHE A 54 20.18 -25.55 -30.24
CA PHE A 54 19.35 -25.60 -31.44
C PHE A 54 18.86 -27.03 -31.67
N SER A 55 17.55 -27.21 -31.86
CA SER A 55 16.98 -28.40 -32.49
C SER A 55 16.50 -27.97 -33.88
N THR A 56 17.20 -28.44 -34.91
CA THR A 56 16.91 -28.24 -36.32
C THR A 56 15.70 -29.08 -36.73
N LEU A 57 14.69 -28.44 -37.32
CA LEU A 57 13.72 -29.09 -38.21
C LEU A 57 13.65 -28.30 -39.53
N PRO A 58 13.43 -28.97 -40.67
CA PRO A 58 13.70 -28.44 -42.01
C PRO A 58 12.57 -27.59 -42.56
N PRO A 59 12.81 -26.76 -43.60
CA PRO A 59 11.77 -25.99 -44.27
C PRO A 59 11.04 -26.88 -45.29
N ASP A 60 9.72 -27.03 -45.13
CA ASP A 60 8.87 -27.62 -46.16
C ASP A 60 8.70 -26.65 -47.34
N THR A 61 8.95 -27.22 -48.50
CA THR A 61 8.86 -26.68 -49.85
C THR A 61 7.41 -26.42 -50.27
N ASN A 62 7.17 -25.24 -50.86
CA ASN A 62 5.96 -24.93 -51.62
C ASN A 62 6.03 -25.60 -53.01
N PRO A 63 4.97 -26.27 -53.51
CA PRO A 63 4.82 -26.52 -54.93
C PRO A 63 3.95 -25.43 -55.58
N GLN A 64 4.50 -24.86 -56.66
CA GLN A 64 3.76 -24.11 -57.68
C GLN A 64 2.79 -25.04 -58.41
N THR A 65 1.58 -24.54 -58.69
CA THR A 65 0.89 -24.83 -59.95
C THR A 65 0.28 -23.54 -60.47
N THR A 66 0.59 -23.32 -61.73
CA THR A 66 0.15 -22.29 -62.67
C THR A 66 -1.36 -22.38 -62.93
N ASP A 67 -1.99 -21.24 -63.21
CA ASP A 67 -2.51 -20.94 -64.55
C ASP A 67 -3.09 -19.51 -64.58
N GLU A 68 -2.47 -18.69 -65.43
CA GLU A 68 -2.94 -17.40 -65.97
C GLU A 68 -3.89 -17.69 -67.16
N PRO A 69 -4.81 -16.78 -67.55
CA PRO A 69 -4.40 -15.75 -68.51
C PRO A 69 -5.06 -14.36 -68.40
N THR A 70 -4.20 -13.33 -68.51
CA THR A 70 -4.24 -12.19 -69.47
C THR A 70 -5.39 -11.18 -69.24
N THR A 71 -5.17 -9.86 -69.17
CA THR A 71 -4.79 -9.03 -70.32
C THR A 71 -4.60 -7.53 -69.93
N GLN A 72 -3.44 -6.97 -70.33
CA GLN A 72 -3.15 -5.59 -70.77
C GLN A 72 -3.18 -4.37 -69.80
N THR A 73 -1.97 -3.92 -69.46
CA THR A 73 -1.48 -2.50 -69.41
C THR A 73 -1.24 -2.05 -70.88
N PRO A 74 -1.09 -0.76 -71.30
CA PRO A 74 -0.35 0.35 -70.65
C PRO A 74 -1.00 1.75 -70.90
N GLU A 75 -0.52 2.93 -70.47
CA GLU A 75 0.81 3.55 -70.39
C GLU A 75 0.78 4.75 -69.40
N GLN A 76 1.98 5.10 -68.89
CA GLN A 76 2.33 6.37 -68.24
C GLN A 76 2.47 7.51 -69.31
N PRO A 77 3.09 8.71 -69.13
CA PRO A 77 3.81 9.27 -67.97
C PRO A 77 3.78 10.82 -67.77
N VAL A 78 4.53 11.29 -66.73
CA VAL A 78 5.37 12.54 -66.70
C VAL A 78 4.62 13.90 -66.64
N SER A 79 5.01 14.98 -65.94
CA SER A 79 6.04 15.35 -64.95
C SER A 79 5.84 16.82 -64.51
N LYS A 80 6.22 17.13 -63.26
CA LYS A 80 7.00 18.30 -62.76
C LYS A 80 6.50 19.78 -62.78
N GLU A 81 6.83 20.40 -61.63
CA GLU A 81 7.32 21.78 -61.32
C GLU A 81 6.33 22.95 -61.43
N ALA A 82 5.99 23.63 -60.30
CA ALA A 82 6.60 24.87 -59.75
C ALA A 82 6.24 26.09 -60.63
N GLU A 83 5.66 27.22 -60.21
CA GLU A 83 5.81 28.11 -59.06
C GLU A 83 4.62 29.13 -59.08
N GLN A 84 4.34 29.79 -57.95
CA GLN A 84 3.48 30.99 -57.83
C GLN A 84 4.15 32.24 -58.49
N PRO A 85 3.65 33.51 -58.46
CA PRO A 85 2.53 34.10 -57.70
C PRO A 85 1.73 35.24 -58.39
N ALA A 86 0.84 35.86 -57.60
CA ALA A 86 0.38 37.27 -57.65
C ALA A 86 -0.62 37.64 -58.76
N GLU A 87 -1.64 38.49 -58.58
CA GLU A 87 -2.22 39.30 -57.49
C GLU A 87 -3.42 40.05 -58.13
N GLN A 88 -4.22 40.75 -57.31
CA GLN A 88 -5.12 41.89 -57.65
C GLN A 88 -6.60 41.54 -57.95
N VAL A 89 -7.54 41.82 -57.03
CA VAL A 89 -8.22 43.13 -56.75
C VAL A 89 -9.17 43.47 -57.93
N ALA A 90 -10.48 43.74 -57.82
CA ALA A 90 -11.36 44.22 -56.77
C ALA A 90 -12.84 43.83 -57.05
N GLU A 91 -13.63 43.88 -55.99
CA GLU A 91 -15.08 44.17 -55.86
C GLU A 91 -15.66 45.23 -56.85
N PRO A 92 -16.95 45.65 -56.75
CA PRO A 92 -18.27 44.99 -56.60
C PRO A 92 -19.18 45.53 -57.77
N PRO A 93 -20.53 45.76 -57.72
CA PRO A 93 -21.57 45.50 -56.72
C PRO A 93 -22.90 44.91 -57.24
N ALA A 94 -23.81 44.66 -56.27
CA ALA A 94 -25.26 44.89 -56.24
C ALA A 94 -25.97 45.19 -57.59
N GLU A 95 -27.17 44.74 -57.90
CA GLU A 95 -28.35 44.24 -57.20
C GLU A 95 -29.29 43.87 -58.37
N GLU A 96 -30.19 42.88 -58.24
CA GLU A 96 -31.57 43.00 -58.76
C GLU A 96 -32.40 41.74 -58.45
N THR A 97 -33.33 41.95 -57.53
CA THR A 97 -34.76 41.60 -57.59
C THR A 97 -35.20 40.20 -58.06
N ALA A 98 -35.78 39.53 -57.07
CA ALA A 98 -36.72 38.42 -57.12
C ALA A 98 -37.60 38.32 -58.38
N SER A 99 -37.68 37.12 -58.95
CA SER A 99 -38.96 36.56 -59.38
C SER A 99 -38.97 35.02 -59.30
N GLU A 100 -39.80 34.54 -58.39
CA GLU A 100 -40.67 33.36 -58.44
C GLU A 100 -40.19 32.02 -59.05
N LYS A 101 -40.15 31.03 -58.13
CA LYS A 101 -40.57 29.63 -58.25
C LYS A 101 -39.67 28.69 -59.07
N GLU A 102 -38.92 27.89 -58.32
CA GLU A 102 -39.06 26.43 -58.37
C GLU A 102 -38.87 25.90 -56.95
N GLU A 103 -39.85 25.17 -56.44
CA GLU A 103 -39.85 24.53 -55.12
C GLU A 103 -38.80 23.42 -55.14
N THR A 104 -37.54 23.82 -54.97
CA THR A 104 -36.41 22.89 -54.91
C THR A 104 -36.58 22.07 -53.63
N PRO A 105 -36.71 20.74 -53.73
CA PRO A 105 -36.93 19.94 -52.55
C PRO A 105 -35.69 19.99 -51.65
N TRP A 106 -35.91 20.02 -50.34
CA TRP A 106 -34.90 20.30 -49.30
C TRP A 106 -33.58 19.50 -49.38
N PHE A 107 -33.56 18.37 -50.10
CA PHE A 107 -32.38 17.54 -50.31
C PHE A 107 -31.41 18.07 -51.39
N LEU A 108 -31.82 19.03 -52.22
CA LEU A 108 -31.00 19.65 -53.26
C LEU A 108 -30.50 21.06 -52.87
N GLN A 109 -30.95 21.57 -51.73
CA GLN A 109 -30.53 22.84 -51.11
C GLN A 109 -29.44 22.62 -50.04
N VAL A 110 -28.71 21.51 -50.10
CA VAL A 110 -27.57 21.30 -49.21
C VAL A 110 -26.35 21.90 -49.90
N ASP A 111 -26.07 23.16 -49.59
CA ASP A 111 -24.74 23.71 -49.87
C ASP A 111 -23.71 22.76 -49.24
N PRO A 112 -22.74 22.23 -50.01
CA PRO A 112 -21.67 21.45 -49.42
C PRO A 112 -21.06 22.34 -48.32
N PRO A 113 -20.79 21.81 -47.11
CA PRO A 113 -20.30 22.61 -45.99
C PRO A 113 -19.03 23.34 -46.44
N THR A 114 -19.22 24.61 -46.80
CA THR A 114 -18.16 25.46 -47.28
C THR A 114 -17.47 25.92 -46.01
N HIS A 115 -16.19 25.55 -45.90
CA HIS A 115 -15.34 25.66 -44.72
C HIS A 115 -15.47 24.48 -43.75
N ALA A 116 -14.40 23.67 -43.71
CA ALA A 116 -14.13 22.82 -42.56
C ALA A 116 -14.20 23.69 -41.30
N PRO A 117 -14.83 23.24 -40.19
CA PRO A 117 -14.92 24.01 -38.98
C PRO A 117 -13.52 24.50 -38.63
N THR A 118 -13.36 25.82 -38.55
CA THR A 118 -12.09 26.47 -38.20
C THR A 118 -11.61 25.80 -36.92
N GLN A 119 -10.60 24.93 -37.04
CA GLN A 119 -9.93 24.39 -35.87
C GLN A 119 -9.43 25.61 -35.11
N GLN A 120 -9.93 25.81 -33.89
CA GLN A 120 -9.46 26.86 -33.01
C GLN A 120 -7.98 26.56 -32.74
N VAL A 121 -7.11 27.24 -33.50
CA VAL A 121 -5.66 27.19 -33.34
C VAL A 121 -5.40 27.82 -31.97
N SER A 122 -5.23 26.97 -30.95
CA SER A 122 -4.85 27.45 -29.62
C SER A 122 -3.43 28.02 -29.73
N PRO A 123 -3.17 29.24 -29.24
CA PRO A 123 -1.83 29.81 -29.30
C PRO A 123 -0.86 28.92 -28.52
N LEU A 124 0.34 28.72 -29.08
CA LEU A 124 1.41 28.00 -28.38
C LEU A 124 1.80 28.79 -27.12
N PRO A 125 1.97 28.16 -25.95
CA PRO A 125 2.29 28.89 -24.73
C PRO A 125 3.69 29.51 -24.81
N GLU A 126 3.83 30.67 -24.16
CA GLU A 126 5.09 31.42 -24.12
C GLU A 126 6.18 30.65 -23.36
N LEU A 127 7.41 30.70 -23.87
CA LEU A 127 8.55 30.04 -23.25
C LEU A 127 9.09 30.90 -22.09
N PRO A 128 9.48 30.31 -20.95
CA PRO A 128 10.09 31.05 -19.84
C PRO A 128 11.48 31.56 -20.21
N ASP A 129 11.98 32.60 -19.51
CA ASP A 129 13.23 33.35 -19.82
C ASP A 129 14.51 32.51 -19.95
N SER A 130 14.52 31.26 -19.49
CA SER A 130 15.65 30.32 -19.65
C SER A 130 15.17 28.88 -19.83
N PRO A 131 14.59 28.51 -20.99
CA PRO A 131 14.03 27.19 -21.20
C PRO A 131 15.16 26.17 -21.43
N PRO A 132 14.97 24.89 -21.04
CA PRO A 132 15.87 23.83 -21.45
C PRO A 132 15.81 23.71 -22.98
N PRO A 133 16.92 23.38 -23.67
CA PRO A 133 17.00 23.39 -25.14
C PRO A 133 16.04 22.40 -25.81
N ILE A 134 15.51 21.43 -25.07
CA ILE A 134 14.52 20.47 -25.56
C ILE A 134 13.09 21.00 -25.53
N LEU A 135 12.80 22.04 -24.76
CA LEU A 135 11.43 22.49 -24.49
C LEU A 135 10.75 23.01 -25.75
N GLU A 136 11.41 23.86 -26.54
CA GLU A 136 10.85 24.40 -27.79
C GLU A 136 10.54 23.30 -28.83
N PRO A 137 11.47 22.39 -29.18
CA PRO A 137 11.17 21.25 -30.05
C PRO A 137 10.03 20.37 -29.51
N LEU A 138 9.96 20.19 -28.19
CA LEU A 138 8.92 19.39 -27.54
C LEU A 138 7.53 20.03 -27.69
N LEU A 139 7.39 21.34 -27.46
CA LEU A 139 6.13 22.04 -27.62
C LEU A 139 5.63 21.98 -29.06
N LYS A 140 6.53 22.23 -30.03
CA LYS A 140 6.20 22.12 -31.45
C LYS A 140 5.74 20.71 -31.83
N TYR A 141 6.45 19.69 -31.34
CA TYR A 141 6.12 18.29 -31.58
C TYR A 141 4.75 17.90 -30.99
N VAL A 142 4.48 18.33 -29.76
CA VAL A 142 3.23 18.06 -29.04
C VAL A 142 2.03 18.74 -29.72
N TYR A 143 2.21 19.95 -30.26
CA TYR A 143 1.17 20.66 -30.97
C TYR A 143 0.94 20.10 -32.39
N GLU A 144 1.98 20.06 -33.22
CA GLU A 144 1.86 19.75 -34.65
C GLU A 144 1.72 18.25 -34.94
N GLU A 145 2.62 17.42 -34.40
CA GLU A 145 2.63 15.98 -34.73
C GLU A 145 1.68 15.16 -33.86
N MET A 146 1.42 15.62 -32.65
CA MET A 146 0.56 14.91 -31.70
C MET A 146 -0.87 15.42 -31.65
N GLY A 147 -1.14 16.62 -32.17
CA GLY A 147 -2.49 17.18 -32.22
C GLY A 147 -3.14 17.26 -30.84
N LEU A 148 -2.33 17.55 -29.81
CA LEU A 148 -2.82 17.79 -28.46
C LEU A 148 -3.28 19.24 -28.35
N ASP A 149 -4.47 19.42 -27.80
CA ASP A 149 -5.17 20.69 -27.76
C ASP A 149 -4.97 21.35 -26.37
N ASP A 150 -5.12 22.68 -26.28
CA ASP A 150 -5.02 23.47 -25.04
C ASP A 150 -3.73 23.20 -24.23
N LEU A 151 -2.60 23.72 -24.72
CA LEU A 151 -1.28 23.54 -24.09
C LEU A 151 -1.03 24.63 -23.04
N SER A 152 -0.85 24.22 -21.78
CA SER A 152 -0.58 25.10 -20.64
C SER A 152 0.77 24.75 -20.01
N LEU A 153 1.70 25.71 -19.99
CA LEU A 153 3.05 25.53 -19.43
C LEU A 153 3.14 26.26 -18.08
N LEU A 154 3.30 25.50 -16.99
CA LEU A 154 3.57 26.03 -15.66
C LEU A 154 5.06 25.97 -15.33
N ASP A 155 5.63 27.14 -15.03
CA ASP A 155 6.97 27.27 -14.46
C ASP A 155 6.91 27.14 -12.94
N LEU A 156 7.49 26.05 -12.42
CA LEU A 156 7.52 25.71 -10.99
C LEU A 156 8.94 25.72 -10.43
N ARG A 157 9.87 26.45 -11.07
CA ARG A 157 11.28 26.53 -10.62
C ARG A 157 11.45 27.24 -9.27
N ALA A 158 10.55 28.17 -8.94
CA ALA A 158 10.56 28.92 -7.68
C ALA A 158 9.82 28.20 -6.53
N LEU A 159 9.71 26.87 -6.57
CA LEU A 159 9.14 26.09 -5.46
C LEU A 159 10.21 25.70 -4.45
N ASP A 160 10.03 26.14 -3.20
CA ASP A 160 10.79 25.71 -2.03
C ASP A 160 9.84 25.13 -0.98
N PRO A 161 9.93 23.82 -0.63
CA PRO A 161 10.91 22.83 -1.07
C PRO A 161 10.68 22.29 -2.49
N PRO A 162 11.73 21.78 -3.16
CA PRO A 162 11.59 21.20 -4.50
C PRO A 162 10.63 20.01 -4.50
N PRO A 163 9.78 19.87 -5.53
CA PRO A 163 8.79 18.80 -5.61
C PRO A 163 9.45 17.43 -5.78
N ALA A 164 8.74 16.37 -5.39
CA ALA A 164 9.22 14.99 -5.48
C ALA A 164 9.49 14.50 -6.91
N LEU A 165 9.11 15.27 -7.93
CA LEU A 165 9.35 14.99 -9.35
C LEU A 165 10.78 15.38 -9.79
N GLY A 166 11.41 16.33 -9.11
CA GLY A 166 12.76 16.78 -9.42
C GLY A 166 12.98 18.29 -9.18
N PRO A 167 14.25 18.74 -9.22
CA PRO A 167 14.61 20.16 -9.13
C PRO A 167 14.17 20.92 -10.39
N ASN A 168 13.95 22.24 -10.24
CA ASN A 168 13.60 23.21 -11.30
C ASN A 168 12.56 22.64 -12.29
N LEU A 169 11.37 22.35 -11.76
CA LEU A 169 10.32 21.64 -12.48
C LEU A 169 9.58 22.56 -13.46
N LEU A 170 9.39 22.08 -14.68
CA LEU A 170 8.49 22.63 -15.69
C LEU A 170 7.40 21.60 -15.98
N MET A 171 6.14 21.99 -15.77
CA MET A 171 4.99 21.13 -16.05
C MET A 171 4.28 21.62 -17.30
N LEU A 172 4.19 20.77 -18.32
CA LEU A 172 3.38 20.98 -19.51
C LEU A 172 2.09 20.18 -19.38
N PHE A 173 0.95 20.84 -19.44
CA PHE A 173 -0.38 20.23 -19.50
C PHE A 173 -0.88 20.25 -20.94
N ALA A 174 -1.47 19.14 -21.37
CA ALA A 174 -1.97 18.97 -22.72
C ALA A 174 -3.26 18.14 -22.72
N THR A 175 -4.22 18.49 -23.58
CA THR A 175 -5.51 17.82 -23.67
C THR A 175 -5.55 16.88 -24.87
N ALA A 176 -6.00 15.65 -24.63
CA ALA A 176 -6.24 14.66 -25.66
C ALA A 176 -7.74 14.52 -25.94
N ARG A 177 -8.10 14.45 -27.24
CA ARG A 177 -9.47 14.26 -27.73
C ARG A 177 -10.19 13.02 -27.20
N SER A 178 -9.45 11.95 -26.89
CA SER A 178 -9.99 10.69 -26.35
C SER A 178 -8.91 9.89 -25.64
N GLU A 179 -9.30 8.89 -24.85
CA GLU A 179 -8.36 7.97 -24.18
C GLU A 179 -7.50 7.18 -25.18
N ARG A 180 -8.08 6.81 -26.34
CA ARG A 180 -7.32 6.17 -27.41
C ARG A 180 -6.28 7.13 -27.99
N HIS A 181 -6.66 8.39 -28.20
CA HIS A 181 -5.74 9.42 -28.67
C HIS A 181 -4.61 9.64 -27.66
N LEU A 182 -4.94 9.75 -26.37
CA LEU A 182 -4.00 9.87 -25.24
C LEU A 182 -2.94 8.77 -25.23
N HIS A 183 -3.35 7.50 -25.43
CA HIS A 183 -2.43 6.36 -25.39
C HIS A 183 -1.49 6.34 -26.61
N VAL A 184 -2.04 6.61 -27.81
CA VAL A 184 -1.27 6.67 -29.05
C VAL A 184 -0.28 7.85 -29.03
N SER A 185 -0.72 9.02 -28.56
CA SER A 185 0.11 10.22 -28.49
C SER A 185 1.25 10.06 -27.50
N SER A 186 0.94 9.59 -26.28
CA SER A 186 1.96 9.35 -25.27
C SER A 186 2.98 8.28 -25.68
N SER A 187 2.54 7.21 -26.37
CA SER A 187 3.45 6.17 -26.90
C SER A 187 4.38 6.73 -27.98
N ARG A 188 3.85 7.57 -28.89
CA ARG A 188 4.65 8.20 -29.94
C ARG A 188 5.63 9.22 -29.36
N LEU A 189 5.22 10.00 -28.36
CA LEU A 189 6.08 10.95 -27.65
C LEU A 189 7.29 10.28 -26.99
N VAL A 190 7.08 9.19 -26.24
CA VAL A 190 8.20 8.44 -25.61
C VAL A 190 9.17 7.88 -26.66
N LYS A 191 8.65 7.38 -27.80
CA LYS A 191 9.49 6.92 -28.90
C LYS A 191 10.26 8.06 -29.53
N TRP A 192 9.62 9.19 -29.77
CA TRP A 192 10.25 10.37 -30.36
C TRP A 192 11.41 10.87 -29.48
N LEU A 193 11.19 10.98 -28.16
CA LEU A 193 12.22 11.35 -27.19
C LEU A 193 13.42 10.39 -27.19
N ARG A 194 13.16 9.08 -27.30
CA ARG A 194 14.19 8.05 -27.37
C ARG A 194 15.00 8.10 -28.67
N HIS A 195 14.35 8.36 -29.80
CA HIS A 195 15.00 8.31 -31.11
C HIS A 195 15.73 9.60 -31.48
N HIS A 196 15.12 10.77 -31.22
CA HIS A 196 15.68 12.07 -31.60
C HIS A 196 16.60 12.66 -30.54
N HIS A 197 16.18 12.60 -29.27
CA HIS A 197 16.89 13.26 -28.17
C HIS A 197 17.68 12.30 -27.27
N ARG A 198 17.59 10.97 -27.50
CA ARG A 198 18.22 9.92 -26.68
C ARG A 198 17.85 9.99 -25.20
N ILE A 199 16.66 10.51 -24.90
CA ILE A 199 16.13 10.61 -23.54
C ILE A 199 15.21 9.42 -23.27
N GLU A 200 15.47 8.71 -22.19
CA GLU A 200 14.61 7.66 -21.69
C GLU A 200 13.53 8.26 -20.79
N ALA A 201 12.41 8.63 -21.40
CA ALA A 201 11.26 9.16 -20.67
C ALA A 201 10.44 8.02 -20.02
N ASN A 202 10.00 8.25 -18.78
CA ASN A 202 9.12 7.35 -18.04
C ASN A 202 7.68 7.83 -18.19
N ALA A 203 6.83 7.02 -18.85
CA ALA A 203 5.42 7.32 -19.02
C ALA A 203 4.57 6.50 -18.04
N ASP A 204 4.12 7.14 -16.97
CA ASP A 204 3.19 6.57 -16.00
C ASP A 204 1.76 6.59 -16.56
N GLY A 205 1.06 5.46 -16.46
CA GLY A 205 -0.23 5.22 -17.12
C GLY A 205 -0.15 4.64 -18.53
N LEU A 206 1.03 4.55 -19.15
CA LEU A 206 1.18 3.94 -20.48
C LEU A 206 1.32 2.41 -20.40
N ILE A 207 0.26 1.69 -20.78
CA ILE A 207 0.25 0.22 -20.80
C ILE A 207 1.06 -0.33 -21.99
N GLY A 208 2.01 -1.23 -21.71
CA GLY A 208 2.80 -1.89 -22.74
C GLY A 208 2.03 -2.97 -23.52
N PRO A 209 2.44 -3.34 -24.76
CA PRO A 209 1.76 -4.38 -25.54
C PRO A 209 1.68 -5.75 -24.85
N GLY A 210 2.74 -6.13 -24.11
CA GLY A 210 2.78 -7.39 -23.35
C GLY A 210 1.83 -7.39 -22.15
N GLU A 211 1.72 -6.24 -21.47
CA GLU A 211 0.82 -6.05 -20.33
C GLU A 211 -0.64 -6.05 -20.80
N LEU A 212 -0.94 -5.33 -21.88
CA LEU A 212 -2.25 -5.31 -22.53
C LEU A 212 -2.68 -6.73 -22.95
N LYS A 213 -1.79 -7.47 -23.63
CA LYS A 213 -2.05 -8.86 -24.02
C LYS A 213 -2.33 -9.75 -22.82
N THR A 214 -1.60 -9.55 -21.72
CA THR A 214 -1.78 -10.31 -20.48
C THR A 214 -3.10 -9.98 -19.81
N LYS A 215 -3.46 -8.70 -19.70
CA LYS A 215 -4.75 -8.23 -19.16
C LYS A 215 -5.92 -8.77 -19.97
N LEU A 216 -5.90 -8.59 -21.30
CA LEU A 216 -6.94 -9.12 -22.20
C LEU A 216 -7.06 -10.65 -22.13
N ARG A 217 -5.93 -11.37 -22.01
CA ARG A 217 -5.95 -12.84 -21.83
C ARG A 217 -6.61 -13.24 -20.51
N ARG A 218 -6.32 -12.52 -19.41
CA ARG A 218 -6.94 -12.76 -18.10
C ARG A 218 -8.44 -12.47 -18.15
N MET A 219 -8.85 -11.36 -18.76
CA MET A 219 -10.26 -11.03 -18.96
C MET A 219 -10.97 -12.11 -19.79
N ARG A 220 -10.40 -12.53 -20.93
CA ARG A 220 -10.99 -13.59 -21.75
C ARG A 220 -11.10 -14.93 -21.02
N ARG A 221 -10.11 -15.30 -20.21
CA ARG A 221 -10.16 -16.51 -19.37
C ARG A 221 -11.25 -16.42 -18.31
N LYS A 222 -11.37 -15.26 -17.65
CA LYS A 222 -12.42 -14.98 -16.67
C LYS A 222 -13.80 -15.06 -17.31
N ALA A 223 -13.97 -14.46 -18.49
CA ALA A 223 -15.18 -14.55 -19.30
C ALA A 223 -15.53 -15.99 -19.69
N LYS A 224 -14.52 -16.79 -20.09
CA LYS A 224 -14.71 -18.21 -20.43
C LYS A 224 -15.13 -19.05 -19.21
N LEU A 225 -14.60 -18.73 -18.03
CA LEU A 225 -14.85 -19.50 -16.80
C LEU A 225 -16.18 -19.15 -16.13
N LEU A 226 -16.54 -17.86 -16.10
CA LEU A 226 -17.73 -17.34 -15.41
C LEU A 226 -18.91 -17.05 -16.35
N GLY A 227 -18.75 -17.30 -17.66
CA GLY A 227 -19.69 -16.90 -18.69
C GLY A 227 -19.63 -15.41 -19.03
N THR A 228 -20.25 -15.02 -20.15
CA THR A 228 -20.27 -13.64 -20.67
C THR A 228 -20.85 -12.61 -19.67
N GLY A 229 -21.59 -13.06 -18.65
CA GLY A 229 -22.09 -12.20 -17.58
C GLY A 229 -20.99 -11.56 -16.71
N ALA A 230 -19.79 -12.16 -16.63
CA ALA A 230 -18.67 -11.61 -15.87
C ALA A 230 -17.86 -10.53 -16.62
N THR A 231 -18.01 -10.42 -17.94
CA THR A 231 -17.48 -9.29 -18.72
C THR A 231 -18.41 -8.10 -18.75
N SER A 232 -19.66 -8.30 -18.39
CA SER A 232 -20.72 -7.27 -18.39
C SER A 232 -21.09 -6.81 -16.99
N ALA A 233 -20.39 -7.27 -15.94
CA ALA A 233 -20.53 -6.74 -14.59
C ALA A 233 -20.19 -5.24 -14.63
N THR A 234 -21.24 -4.46 -14.70
CA THR A 234 -21.26 -3.06 -15.12
C THR A 234 -20.62 -2.22 -14.02
N GLY A 235 -19.42 -1.69 -14.27
CA GLY A 235 -18.78 -0.69 -13.40
C GLY A 235 -17.47 -1.07 -12.73
N GLY A 236 -16.83 -2.19 -13.09
CA GLY A 236 -15.44 -2.46 -12.67
C GLY A 236 -14.45 -1.76 -13.59
N ASP A 237 -13.52 -0.98 -13.05
CA ASP A 237 -12.37 -0.48 -13.81
C ASP A 237 -11.48 -1.66 -14.21
N ASP A 238 -11.39 -1.93 -15.52
CA ASP A 238 -10.55 -3.00 -16.09
C ASP A 238 -9.04 -2.66 -16.02
N GLY A 239 -8.71 -1.43 -15.62
CA GLY A 239 -7.35 -0.91 -15.57
C GLY A 239 -6.66 -0.92 -16.94
N ILE A 240 -7.45 -0.92 -18.03
CA ILE A 240 -6.98 -0.85 -19.43
C ILE A 240 -7.20 0.56 -19.98
N SER A 241 -8.36 1.14 -19.68
CA SER A 241 -8.65 2.54 -19.98
C SER A 241 -8.00 3.42 -18.92
N THR A 242 -7.38 4.51 -19.35
CA THR A 242 -6.87 5.57 -18.47
C THR A 242 -7.16 6.91 -19.11
N GLY A 243 -7.60 7.88 -18.30
CA GLY A 243 -7.83 9.27 -18.71
C GLY A 243 -6.62 10.19 -18.48
N TRP A 244 -5.50 9.67 -17.96
CA TRP A 244 -4.31 10.46 -17.62
C TRP A 244 -3.02 9.65 -17.83
N ILE A 245 -2.05 10.25 -18.51
CA ILE A 245 -0.69 9.72 -18.66
C ILE A 245 0.30 10.83 -18.31
N CYS A 246 1.28 10.51 -17.45
CA CYS A 246 2.33 11.43 -17.04
C CYS A 246 3.67 10.98 -17.64
N VAL A 247 4.24 11.78 -18.54
CA VAL A 247 5.52 11.51 -19.19
C VAL A 247 6.61 12.37 -18.54
N ASN A 248 7.45 11.74 -17.73
CA ASN A 248 8.60 12.38 -17.09
C ASN A 248 9.85 12.23 -17.95
N LEU A 249 10.43 13.34 -18.41
CA LEU A 249 11.66 13.36 -19.22
C LEU A 249 12.92 13.20 -18.37
N GLY A 250 12.79 13.28 -17.03
CA GLY A 250 13.92 13.30 -16.10
C GLY A 250 14.58 14.67 -16.01
N THR A 251 15.65 14.74 -15.23
CA THR A 251 16.39 15.99 -14.99
C THR A 251 17.42 16.19 -16.09
N SER A 252 17.17 17.15 -16.97
CA SER A 252 18.08 17.58 -18.02
C SER A 252 19.07 18.63 -17.53
N GLY A 253 20.32 18.57 -18.01
CA GLY A 253 21.35 19.53 -17.64
C GLY A 253 21.84 19.42 -16.19
N SER A 254 21.84 18.22 -15.61
CA SER A 254 22.41 17.95 -14.28
C SER A 254 23.92 18.22 -14.29
N ALA A 255 24.31 19.48 -14.13
CA ALA A 255 25.66 19.84 -13.75
C ALA A 255 25.78 19.52 -12.25
N TYR A 256 26.67 18.59 -11.91
CA TYR A 256 27.13 18.45 -10.53
C TYR A 256 27.84 19.75 -10.17
N SER A 257 27.12 20.71 -9.62
CA SER A 257 27.74 21.83 -8.94
C SER A 257 28.41 21.23 -7.72
N GLU A 258 29.74 21.03 -7.81
CA GLU A 258 30.60 20.79 -6.67
C GLU A 258 30.73 22.10 -5.87
N SER A 259 29.59 22.62 -5.41
CA SER A 259 29.53 23.75 -4.52
C SER A 259 29.69 23.22 -3.10
N ALA A 260 30.78 23.64 -2.45
CA ALA A 260 30.95 23.43 -1.02
C ALA A 260 29.77 24.10 -0.30
N ARG A 261 28.93 23.30 0.37
CA ARG A 261 27.88 23.83 1.21
C ARG A 261 28.50 24.31 2.50
N PHE A 262 28.58 25.60 2.71
CA PHE A 262 28.96 26.15 4.01
C PHE A 262 27.69 26.28 4.87
N ASP A 263 27.74 25.81 6.12
CA ASP A 263 26.70 26.12 7.10
C ASP A 263 26.66 27.64 7.37
N ALA A 264 25.66 28.11 8.12
CA ALA A 264 25.56 29.52 8.52
C ALA A 264 26.77 30.00 9.36
N GLN A 265 27.70 29.10 9.69
CA GLN A 265 28.91 29.29 10.48
C GLN A 265 30.19 29.20 9.62
N GLY A 266 30.07 29.04 8.29
CA GLY A 266 31.21 28.99 7.38
C GLY A 266 31.96 27.65 7.34
N ASN A 267 31.44 26.59 7.97
CA ASN A 267 32.01 25.25 7.95
C ASN A 267 31.40 24.42 6.81
N MET A 268 32.22 23.57 6.19
CA MET A 268 31.79 22.71 5.08
C MET A 268 30.79 21.63 5.56
N SER A 269 29.49 21.91 5.39
CA SER A 269 28.36 21.00 5.62
C SER A 269 28.17 20.01 4.47
N GLY A 270 29.11 19.06 4.35
CA GLY A 270 29.00 17.90 3.47
C GLY A 270 29.40 18.12 2.01
N PHE A 271 29.62 17.00 1.31
CA PHE A 271 29.98 16.94 -0.10
C PHE A 271 28.74 16.71 -0.97
N GLY A 272 28.62 17.46 -2.06
CA GLY A 272 27.52 17.40 -3.03
C GLY A 272 26.54 18.58 -2.88
N GLY A 273 26.58 19.50 -3.85
CA GLY A 273 25.56 20.53 -4.00
C GLY A 273 24.19 19.93 -4.35
N PRO A 274 23.08 20.69 -4.22
CA PRO A 274 21.82 20.25 -4.79
C PRO A 274 22.03 20.00 -6.30
N VAL A 275 21.42 18.93 -6.81
CA VAL A 275 21.46 18.65 -8.25
C VAL A 275 20.77 19.81 -8.96
N ASN A 276 21.55 20.70 -9.56
CA ASN A 276 21.04 21.81 -10.34
C ASN A 276 20.79 21.27 -11.75
N GLY A 277 19.54 20.95 -12.02
CA GLY A 277 19.08 20.55 -13.34
C GLY A 277 17.61 20.90 -13.49
N SER A 278 17.14 20.97 -14.72
CA SER A 278 15.75 21.29 -15.04
C SER A 278 14.99 20.02 -15.38
N THR A 279 13.88 19.81 -14.68
CA THR A 279 13.04 18.62 -14.87
C THR A 279 11.83 19.03 -15.69
N VAL A 280 11.60 18.35 -16.82
CA VAL A 280 10.42 18.61 -17.67
C VAL A 280 9.46 17.43 -17.54
N VAL A 281 8.21 17.73 -17.21
CA VAL A 281 7.13 16.73 -17.10
C VAL A 281 6.00 17.13 -18.02
N VAL A 282 5.56 16.21 -18.87
CA VAL A 282 4.42 16.39 -19.76
C VAL A 282 3.25 15.56 -19.25
N GLN A 283 2.18 16.23 -18.84
CA GLN A 283 0.95 15.62 -18.37
C GLN A 283 -0.09 15.70 -19.48
N VAL A 284 -0.46 14.53 -20.01
CA VAL A 284 -1.47 14.42 -21.07
C VAL A 284 -2.73 13.82 -20.47
N MET A 285 -3.87 14.47 -20.68
CA MET A 285 -5.13 14.11 -20.02
C MET A 285 -6.29 14.23 -21.00
N THR A 286 -7.39 13.49 -20.75
CA THR A 286 -8.66 13.81 -21.40
C THR A 286 -9.27 15.06 -20.76
N GLU A 287 -10.09 15.80 -21.50
CA GLU A 287 -10.75 17.01 -21.01
C GLU A 287 -11.53 16.76 -19.71
N SER A 288 -12.30 15.67 -19.68
CA SER A 288 -13.04 15.25 -18.48
C SER A 288 -12.11 15.02 -17.28
N ARG A 289 -10.97 14.36 -17.48
CA ARG A 289 -10.04 14.05 -16.38
C ARG A 289 -9.22 15.27 -15.94
N ARG A 290 -8.93 16.19 -16.86
CA ARG A 290 -8.26 17.48 -16.57
C ARG A 290 -9.12 18.35 -15.66
N ASN A 291 -10.42 18.46 -15.97
CA ASN A 291 -11.38 19.20 -15.17
C ASN A 291 -11.61 18.58 -13.78
N GLU A 292 -11.55 17.25 -13.65
CA GLU A 292 -11.72 16.56 -12.36
C GLU A 292 -10.52 16.77 -11.42
N LEU A 293 -9.29 16.69 -11.95
CA LEU A 293 -8.07 16.76 -11.14
C LEU A 293 -7.57 18.19 -10.91
N ASP A 294 -7.84 19.11 -11.84
CA ASP A 294 -7.50 20.55 -11.78
C ASP A 294 -6.08 20.83 -11.22
N LEU A 295 -5.09 20.13 -11.79
CA LEU A 295 -3.70 20.18 -11.33
C LEU A 295 -3.05 21.55 -11.57
N GLU A 296 -3.47 22.27 -12.59
CA GLU A 296 -2.98 23.62 -12.89
C GLU A 296 -3.28 24.59 -11.74
N ARG A 297 -4.51 24.54 -11.22
CA ARG A 297 -4.91 25.33 -10.06
C ARG A 297 -4.17 24.90 -8.80
N LEU A 298 -3.97 23.59 -8.60
CA LEU A 298 -3.25 23.08 -7.44
C LEU A 298 -1.80 23.58 -7.41
N TRP A 299 -1.08 23.45 -8.52
CA TRP A 299 0.34 23.82 -8.61
C TRP A 299 0.54 25.33 -8.63
N SER A 300 -0.34 26.10 -9.29
CA SER A 300 -0.31 27.56 -9.22
C SER A 300 -0.54 28.08 -7.79
N GLN A 301 -1.51 27.52 -7.05
CA GLN A 301 -1.72 27.88 -5.65
C GLN A 301 -0.53 27.52 -4.76
N GLN A 302 0.09 26.36 -5.01
CA GLN A 302 1.27 25.94 -4.27
C GLN A 302 2.46 26.87 -4.54
N LEU A 303 2.63 27.33 -5.78
CA LEU A 303 3.65 28.30 -6.17
C LEU A 303 3.45 29.65 -5.48
N ILE A 304 2.22 30.18 -5.50
CA ILE A 304 1.89 31.45 -4.82
C ILE A 304 2.17 31.35 -3.32
N ARG A 305 1.83 30.23 -2.68
CA ARG A 305 2.11 29.98 -1.26
C ARG A 305 3.61 29.92 -0.98
N SER A 306 4.38 29.25 -1.82
CA SER A 306 5.83 29.17 -1.72
C SER A 306 6.47 30.55 -1.81
N GLN A 307 6.12 31.32 -2.85
CA GLN A 307 6.65 32.67 -3.04
C GLN A 307 6.25 33.62 -1.90
N ALA A 308 5.02 33.52 -1.38
CA ALA A 308 4.60 34.31 -0.22
C ALA A 308 5.39 33.93 1.05
N GLN A 309 5.72 32.65 1.22
CA GLN A 309 6.55 32.19 2.33
C GLN A 309 7.99 32.66 2.20
N GLU A 310 8.57 32.60 1.00
CA GLU A 310 9.91 33.12 0.70
C GLU A 310 9.99 34.63 0.96
N ARG A 311 8.98 35.40 0.53
CA ARG A 311 8.91 36.85 0.80
C ARG A 311 8.84 37.14 2.29
N LYS A 312 8.04 36.41 3.06
CA LYS A 312 7.98 36.56 4.53
C LYS A 312 9.30 36.26 5.20
N VAL A 313 9.98 35.18 4.78
CA VAL A 313 11.31 34.85 5.31
C VAL A 313 12.33 35.93 4.94
N ALA A 314 12.28 36.45 3.70
CA ALA A 314 13.13 37.55 3.27
C ALA A 314 12.84 38.84 4.06
N GLU A 315 11.58 39.19 4.30
CA GLU A 315 11.17 40.33 5.12
C GLU A 315 11.65 40.16 6.56
N GLU A 316 11.39 39.01 7.21
CA GLU A 316 11.86 38.71 8.57
C GLU A 316 13.39 38.77 8.69
N THR A 317 14.12 38.23 7.69
CA THR A 317 15.59 38.32 7.67
C THR A 317 16.08 39.77 7.48
N SER A 318 15.40 40.57 6.66
CA SER A 318 15.73 41.98 6.43
C SER A 318 15.40 42.86 7.65
N GLU A 319 14.26 42.63 8.32
CA GLU A 319 13.88 43.30 9.56
C GLU A 319 14.85 42.95 10.68
N TYR A 320 15.24 41.68 10.78
CA TYR A 320 16.26 41.23 11.71
C TYR A 320 17.61 41.92 11.41
N HIS A 321 18.01 41.97 10.14
CA HIS A 321 19.25 42.64 9.72
C HIS A 321 19.26 44.14 10.04
N ASN A 322 18.13 44.83 9.81
CA ASN A 322 17.98 46.25 10.10
C ASN A 322 17.99 46.54 11.60
N ARG A 323 17.50 45.60 12.43
CA ARG A 323 17.38 45.77 13.88
C ARG A 323 18.64 45.38 14.66
N PHE A 324 19.40 44.40 14.17
CA PHE A 324 20.57 43.84 14.88
C PHE A 324 21.91 44.01 14.14
N GLY A 325 21.92 44.65 12.96
CA GLY A 325 23.11 44.81 12.12
C GLY A 325 23.53 43.50 11.44
N LYS A 326 24.69 43.52 10.75
CA LYS A 326 25.30 42.30 10.20
C LYS A 326 25.56 41.31 11.33
N LEU A 327 24.94 40.14 11.26
CA LEU A 327 25.20 39.04 12.19
C LEU A 327 26.71 38.78 12.28
N PRO A 328 27.28 38.69 13.50
CA PRO A 328 28.56 38.03 13.69
C PRO A 328 28.43 36.60 13.17
N THR A 329 29.46 36.12 12.49
CA THR A 329 29.56 34.76 11.96
C THR A 329 29.76 33.76 13.10
N THR A 330 28.95 33.78 14.17
CA THR A 330 28.95 32.75 15.21
C THR A 330 27.62 32.71 15.95
N ALA A 331 27.08 31.50 15.99
CA ALA A 331 26.31 30.88 17.07
C ALA A 331 24.92 31.43 17.46
N ASP A 332 23.98 30.49 17.52
CA ASP A 332 22.96 30.39 18.56
C ASP A 332 21.97 31.54 18.72
N VAL A 333 21.07 31.67 17.75
CA VAL A 333 19.69 32.06 18.06
C VAL A 333 18.83 30.81 18.01
N ARG A 334 18.43 30.35 19.19
CA ARG A 334 17.28 29.46 19.38
C ARG A 334 16.09 30.08 18.63
N ALA A 335 15.84 29.61 17.43
CA ALA A 335 14.56 29.78 16.78
C ALA A 335 13.51 29.12 17.67
N ARG A 336 12.78 29.95 18.40
CA ARG A 336 11.59 29.56 19.15
C ARG A 336 10.59 29.08 18.10
N LYS A 337 10.56 27.78 17.84
CA LYS A 337 9.64 27.16 16.89
C LYS A 337 8.20 27.52 17.29
N PRO A 338 7.35 28.02 16.37
CA PRO A 338 5.92 27.86 16.55
C PRO A 338 5.62 26.36 16.56
N ASN A 339 4.82 25.93 17.53
CA ASN A 339 4.41 24.54 17.70
C ASN A 339 3.66 24.05 16.45
N TYR A 340 4.37 23.37 15.55
CA TYR A 340 3.76 22.43 14.62
C TYR A 340 4.46 21.08 14.80
N THR A 341 3.73 20.16 15.40
CA THR A 341 4.16 18.81 15.73
C THR A 341 4.39 17.99 14.46
N LYS A 342 5.65 17.81 14.06
CA LYS A 342 6.08 16.66 13.25
C LYS A 342 7.37 16.09 13.84
N ARG A 343 7.21 14.96 14.54
CA ARG A 343 8.29 14.11 15.06
C ARG A 343 8.92 13.35 13.88
N THR A 344 10.12 13.76 13.47
CA THR A 344 11.07 12.88 12.77
C THR A 344 12.36 12.88 13.58
N GLN A 345 12.65 11.74 14.21
CA GLN A 345 13.87 11.53 14.99
C GLN A 345 15.05 11.36 14.04
N ALA A 346 16.00 12.30 14.06
CA ALA A 346 17.35 12.06 13.58
C ALA A 346 18.11 11.24 14.64
N ARG A 347 18.71 10.12 14.22
CA ARG A 347 19.59 9.29 15.05
C ARG A 347 20.99 9.91 15.02
N SER A 348 21.57 10.20 16.17
CA SER A 348 23.01 10.39 16.33
C SER A 348 23.64 9.07 16.80
N PHE A 349 24.65 8.60 16.07
CA PHE A 349 25.53 7.53 16.53
C PHE A 349 26.60 8.16 17.42
N SER A 350 26.75 7.69 18.66
CA SER A 350 27.91 7.96 19.50
C SER A 350 28.61 6.65 19.79
N THR A 351 29.84 6.51 19.31
CA THR A 351 30.74 5.40 19.60
C THR A 351 31.90 5.91 20.43
N LEU A 352 31.73 6.08 21.74
CA LEU A 352 32.85 6.11 22.70
C LEU A 352 32.39 5.55 24.07
N PRO A 353 33.17 4.66 24.71
CA PRO A 353 32.81 4.06 26.00
C PRO A 353 33.17 5.00 27.17
N PRO A 354 32.35 5.06 28.25
CA PRO A 354 32.71 5.83 29.43
C PRO A 354 33.71 5.06 30.31
N ARG A 355 34.76 5.77 30.71
CA ARG A 355 35.80 5.33 31.66
C ARG A 355 35.30 5.56 33.11
N PRO A 356 35.52 4.64 34.05
CA PRO A 356 35.08 4.80 35.44
C PRO A 356 36.05 5.71 36.20
N THR A 357 35.52 6.69 36.93
CA THR A 357 36.27 7.48 37.91
C THR A 357 36.08 6.88 39.30
N GLU A 358 37.20 6.48 39.90
CA GLU A 358 37.31 5.99 41.28
C GLU A 358 37.09 7.11 42.31
N ALA A 359 36.68 6.65 43.49
CA ALA A 359 36.38 7.41 44.69
C ALA A 359 37.57 8.23 45.22
N ALA A 360 37.25 9.36 45.83
CA ALA A 360 38.13 10.02 46.79
C ALA A 360 37.31 10.41 48.03
N GLU A 361 37.95 10.19 49.17
CA GLU A 361 37.42 10.07 50.53
C GLU A 361 36.79 11.33 51.13
N GLN A 362 35.91 11.07 52.10
CA GLN A 362 35.33 12.02 53.04
C GLN A 362 36.33 12.41 54.13
N THR A 363 36.20 13.62 54.69
CA THR A 363 36.40 13.88 56.13
C THR A 363 35.40 14.94 56.65
N PRO A 364 35.11 14.97 57.97
CA PRO A 364 33.77 15.27 58.48
C PRO A 364 33.69 16.56 59.33
N ALA A 365 32.46 17.06 59.55
CA ALA A 365 32.16 17.93 60.69
C ALA A 365 30.67 17.81 61.11
N GLU A 366 30.49 17.42 62.39
CA GLU A 366 29.34 17.59 63.29
C GLU A 366 28.66 18.98 63.18
N ALA A 367 27.44 19.28 63.62
CA ALA A 367 26.32 18.65 64.34
C ALA A 367 25.09 19.53 64.00
N ALA A 368 23.84 19.06 64.04
CA ALA A 368 23.01 19.14 65.24
C ALA A 368 21.64 18.52 64.93
N GLY A 369 21.09 17.82 65.91
CA GLY A 369 19.87 17.06 65.76
C GLY A 369 18.59 17.89 65.68
N ALA A 370 17.64 17.36 64.92
CA ALA A 370 16.24 17.36 65.30
C ALA A 370 15.68 16.00 64.89
N GLY A 371 15.27 15.22 65.89
CA GLY A 371 14.80 13.86 65.68
C GLY A 371 13.49 13.81 64.90
N ILE A 372 13.35 12.79 64.06
CA ILE A 372 12.16 11.97 63.89
C ILE A 372 12.68 10.56 63.56
N THR A 373 12.13 9.58 64.25
CA THR A 373 12.29 8.13 64.10
C THR A 373 12.25 7.64 62.63
N PRO A 374 12.94 6.54 62.27
CA PRO A 374 12.74 5.92 60.97
C PRO A 374 11.42 5.14 61.02
N SER A 375 10.34 5.72 60.50
CA SER A 375 9.25 4.89 60.02
C SER A 375 9.71 4.26 58.71
N ALA A 376 10.10 2.99 58.84
CA ALA A 376 9.92 2.02 57.76
C ALA A 376 8.47 2.11 57.24
N ASP A 377 8.29 1.70 55.99
CA ASP A 377 7.00 1.55 55.30
C ASP A 377 6.47 2.80 54.59
N SER A 378 7.24 3.34 53.63
CA SER A 378 6.63 3.88 52.42
C SER A 378 6.50 2.75 51.40
N ASN A 379 5.38 2.03 51.49
CA ASN A 379 4.90 1.13 50.46
C ASN A 379 4.78 1.89 49.12
N SER A 380 5.83 1.85 48.30
CA SER A 380 5.72 2.18 46.89
C SER A 380 4.74 1.18 46.27
N VAL A 381 3.61 1.67 45.79
CA VAL A 381 2.61 0.95 44.99
C VAL A 381 3.30 -0.13 44.16
N ALA A 382 3.04 -1.41 44.47
CA ALA A 382 3.77 -2.53 43.91
C ALA A 382 3.60 -2.59 42.39
N ASP A 383 4.58 -2.08 41.63
CA ASP A 383 4.64 -2.25 40.17
C ASP A 383 4.60 -3.75 39.86
N PRO A 384 3.52 -4.28 39.25
CA PRO A 384 3.36 -5.71 39.00
C PRO A 384 4.47 -6.27 38.09
N LEU A 385 5.16 -5.41 37.34
CA LEU A 385 6.26 -5.77 36.45
C LEU A 385 7.62 -5.84 37.15
N ASN A 386 7.75 -5.39 38.41
CA ASN A 386 9.06 -5.35 39.10
C ASN A 386 9.67 -6.75 39.27
N LYS A 387 8.86 -7.76 39.60
CA LYS A 387 9.33 -9.16 39.71
C LYS A 387 9.85 -9.68 38.38
N THR A 388 9.12 -9.39 37.30
CA THR A 388 9.50 -9.80 35.94
C THR A 388 10.77 -9.08 35.48
N ARG A 389 10.89 -7.78 35.75
CA ARG A 389 12.08 -6.98 35.44
C ARG A 389 13.33 -7.50 36.17
N GLN A 390 13.19 -7.84 37.45
CA GLN A 390 14.28 -8.45 38.22
C GLN A 390 14.70 -9.80 37.63
N HIS A 391 13.73 -10.63 37.24
CA HIS A 391 14.01 -11.93 36.64
C HIS A 391 14.72 -11.80 35.29
N VAL A 392 14.29 -10.89 34.42
CA VAL A 392 14.94 -10.61 33.13
C VAL A 392 16.37 -10.09 33.32
N ASN A 393 16.59 -9.18 34.28
CA ASN A 393 17.93 -8.71 34.61
C ASN A 393 18.82 -9.84 35.12
N LYS A 394 18.31 -10.73 35.97
CA LYS A 394 19.04 -11.90 36.44
C LYS A 394 19.51 -12.78 35.28
N ILE A 395 18.62 -13.02 34.31
CA ILE A 395 18.94 -13.82 33.11
C ILE A 395 20.05 -13.17 32.28
N ARG A 396 20.02 -11.84 32.13
CA ARG A 396 20.97 -11.06 31.32
C ARG A 396 22.35 -10.98 31.96
N TRP A 397 22.41 -10.75 33.27
CA TRP A 397 23.66 -10.44 33.97
C TRP A 397 24.28 -11.65 34.67
N ASP A 398 23.48 -12.59 35.19
CA ASP A 398 24.00 -13.75 35.95
C ASP A 398 24.28 -14.97 35.05
N GLY A 399 24.04 -14.87 33.75
CA GLY A 399 24.30 -15.96 32.80
C GLY A 399 23.44 -17.21 33.01
N ALA A 400 22.32 -17.10 33.73
CA ALA A 400 21.42 -18.22 33.99
C ALA A 400 20.94 -18.86 32.68
N GLN A 401 21.01 -20.19 32.58
CA GLN A 401 20.42 -20.92 31.46
C GLN A 401 18.90 -20.75 31.53
N VAL A 402 18.29 -20.36 30.41
CA VAL A 402 16.85 -20.12 30.30
C VAL A 402 16.35 -20.88 29.10
N SER A 403 15.28 -21.61 29.33
CA SER A 403 14.60 -22.42 28.33
C SER A 403 13.55 -21.59 27.57
N LEU A 404 13.20 -22.04 26.37
CA LEU A 404 12.12 -21.45 25.57
C LEU A 404 10.80 -21.28 26.34
N PRO A 405 10.26 -22.29 27.08
CA PRO A 405 9.01 -22.13 27.82
C PRO A 405 9.10 -21.05 28.91
N GLU A 406 10.23 -20.93 29.60
CA GLU A 406 10.43 -19.87 30.61
C GLU A 406 10.38 -18.48 29.97
N CYS A 407 10.98 -18.29 28.78
CA CYS A 407 10.85 -17.03 28.05
C CYS A 407 9.41 -16.73 27.63
N LEU A 408 8.65 -17.74 27.20
CA LEU A 408 7.23 -17.58 26.85
C LEU A 408 6.38 -17.23 28.07
N ASP A 409 6.65 -17.82 29.23
CA ASP A 409 5.97 -17.51 30.48
C ASP A 409 6.28 -16.08 30.95
N LEU A 410 7.52 -15.59 30.74
CA LEU A 410 7.86 -14.19 30.98
C LEU A 410 7.08 -13.26 30.05
N LEU A 411 7.04 -13.54 28.74
CA LEU A 411 6.26 -12.74 27.79
C LEU A 411 4.77 -12.74 28.14
N ARG A 412 4.21 -13.89 28.52
CA ARG A 412 2.84 -14.01 29.00
C ARG A 412 2.61 -13.14 30.24
N ALA A 413 3.49 -13.21 31.24
CA ALA A 413 3.37 -12.43 32.46
C ALA A 413 3.46 -10.91 32.20
N ILE A 414 4.31 -10.47 31.27
CA ILE A 414 4.46 -9.05 30.90
C ILE A 414 3.14 -8.50 30.35
N PHE A 415 2.55 -9.18 29.37
CA PHE A 415 1.35 -8.69 28.68
C PHE A 415 0.03 -9.00 29.38
N HIS A 416 0.01 -9.99 30.29
CA HIS A 416 -1.17 -10.28 31.11
C HIS A 416 -1.41 -9.21 32.20
N SER A 417 -0.37 -8.46 32.59
CA SER A 417 -0.52 -7.33 33.51
C SER A 417 -1.38 -6.22 32.88
N PRO A 418 -2.45 -5.74 33.53
CA PRO A 418 -3.33 -4.73 32.97
C PRO A 418 -2.60 -3.38 32.84
N ALA A 419 -2.60 -2.81 31.63
CA ALA A 419 -1.99 -1.51 31.37
C ALA A 419 -2.93 -0.36 31.77
N ALA A 420 -2.73 0.21 32.96
CA ALA A 420 -3.52 1.34 33.46
C ALA A 420 -3.14 2.69 32.82
N SER A 421 -1.92 2.81 32.27
CA SER A 421 -1.43 4.04 31.63
C SER A 421 -0.50 3.74 30.46
N ASP A 422 -0.32 4.70 29.55
CA ASP A 422 0.61 4.56 28.41
C ASP A 422 2.08 4.41 28.86
N ALA A 423 2.44 4.95 30.04
CA ALA A 423 3.75 4.74 30.63
C ALA A 423 3.96 3.28 31.07
N HIS A 424 2.92 2.63 31.62
CA HIS A 424 2.97 1.20 31.94
C HIS A 424 3.06 0.36 30.66
N ALA A 425 2.29 0.70 29.63
CA ALA A 425 2.36 0.05 28.32
C ALA A 425 3.75 0.21 27.65
N GLN A 426 4.40 1.36 27.82
CA GLN A 426 5.77 1.58 27.37
C GLN A 426 6.73 0.64 28.11
N SER A 427 6.63 0.57 29.43
CA SER A 427 7.46 -0.34 30.24
C SER A 427 7.25 -1.81 29.87
N GLN A 428 6.02 -2.24 29.58
CA GLN A 428 5.74 -3.60 29.10
C GLN A 428 6.45 -3.89 27.77
N ALA A 429 6.36 -2.94 26.82
CA ALA A 429 7.04 -3.05 25.54
C ALA A 429 8.57 -3.10 25.67
N ASP A 430 9.15 -2.31 26.58
CA ASP A 430 10.59 -2.26 26.82
C ASP A 430 11.08 -3.59 27.41
N ILE A 431 10.43 -4.12 28.45
CA ILE A 431 10.80 -5.42 29.06
C ILE A 431 10.60 -6.56 28.05
N ALA A 432 9.51 -6.55 27.27
CA ALA A 432 9.28 -7.57 26.23
C ALA A 432 10.37 -7.54 25.15
N THR A 433 10.83 -6.34 24.76
CA THR A 433 11.95 -6.16 23.82
C THR A 433 13.23 -6.79 24.39
N GLU A 434 13.51 -6.58 25.68
CA GLU A 434 14.67 -7.19 26.34
C GLU A 434 14.60 -8.72 26.32
N VAL A 435 13.44 -9.31 26.65
CA VAL A 435 13.25 -10.78 26.58
C VAL A 435 13.51 -11.28 25.16
N ILE A 436 12.93 -10.64 24.14
CA ILE A 436 13.12 -11.06 22.75
C ILE A 436 14.56 -10.91 22.27
N THR A 437 15.28 -9.86 22.72
CA THR A 437 16.71 -9.75 22.45
C THR A 437 17.51 -10.88 23.07
N THR A 438 17.21 -11.27 24.32
CA THR A 438 17.88 -12.41 24.96
C THR A 438 17.55 -13.73 24.28
N MET A 439 16.31 -13.92 23.80
CA MET A 439 15.93 -15.08 23.02
C MET A 439 16.74 -15.17 21.72
N HIS A 440 16.91 -14.04 21.03
CA HIS A 440 17.72 -13.97 19.80
C HIS A 440 19.19 -14.30 20.04
N GLU A 441 19.81 -13.69 21.05
CA GLU A 441 21.22 -13.87 21.39
C GLU A 441 21.54 -15.33 21.73
N ARG A 442 20.55 -16.06 22.28
CA ARG A 442 20.65 -17.49 22.60
C ARG A 442 20.22 -18.41 21.44
N GLY A 443 19.91 -17.87 20.27
CA GLY A 443 19.54 -18.65 19.08
C GLY A 443 18.16 -19.31 19.14
N MET A 444 17.26 -18.82 20.00
CA MET A 444 15.89 -19.34 20.11
C MET A 444 15.00 -18.80 18.96
N PRO A 445 13.97 -19.56 18.53
CA PRO A 445 13.10 -19.14 17.43
C PRO A 445 12.21 -17.97 17.84
N ILE A 446 12.26 -16.88 17.08
CA ILE A 446 11.53 -15.62 17.37
C ILE A 446 10.28 -15.47 16.49
N MET A 447 10.33 -15.94 15.25
CA MET A 447 9.19 -15.93 14.32
C MET A 447 8.40 -17.24 14.39
N ASP A 448 8.24 -17.77 15.59
CA ASP A 448 7.44 -18.96 15.82
C ASP A 448 6.01 -18.57 16.21
N HIS A 449 5.04 -19.34 15.72
CA HIS A 449 3.62 -19.12 15.99
C HIS A 449 3.33 -19.19 17.48
N GLU A 450 4.04 -20.06 18.22
CA GLU A 450 3.81 -20.23 19.65
C GLU A 450 4.13 -18.97 20.44
N MET A 451 5.17 -18.24 20.05
CA MET A 451 5.55 -16.98 20.69
C MET A 451 4.55 -15.87 20.37
N LEU A 452 4.22 -15.69 19.09
CA LEU A 452 3.28 -14.66 18.64
C LEU A 452 1.88 -14.87 19.24
N VAL A 453 1.38 -16.11 19.22
CA VAL A 453 0.07 -16.47 19.78
C VAL A 453 0.04 -16.25 21.28
N THR A 454 1.12 -16.61 22.00
CA THR A 454 1.18 -16.41 23.46
C THR A 454 1.14 -14.93 23.83
N MET A 455 1.82 -14.07 23.05
CA MET A 455 1.76 -12.62 23.26
C MET A 455 0.37 -12.05 22.96
N ILE A 456 -0.21 -12.38 21.81
CA ILE A 456 -1.54 -11.91 21.41
C ILE A 456 -2.61 -12.38 22.40
N GLU A 457 -2.57 -13.64 22.81
CA GLU A 457 -3.46 -14.22 23.82
C GLU A 457 -3.33 -13.49 25.16
N ALA A 458 -2.10 -13.25 25.64
CA ALA A 458 -1.87 -12.54 26.89
C ALA A 458 -2.40 -11.10 26.86
N ILE A 459 -2.25 -10.41 25.73
CA ILE A 459 -2.78 -9.05 25.53
C ILE A 459 -4.31 -9.07 25.52
N ALA A 460 -4.93 -9.98 24.76
CA ALA A 460 -6.39 -10.07 24.67
C ALA A 460 -7.03 -10.45 26.02
N ALA A 461 -6.36 -11.29 26.82
CA ALA A 461 -6.82 -11.70 28.15
C ALA A 461 -6.65 -10.63 29.23
N SER A 462 -5.72 -9.67 29.08
CA SER A 462 -5.46 -8.65 30.10
C SER A 462 -6.51 -7.54 30.15
N GLY A 463 -7.37 -7.43 29.11
CA GLY A 463 -8.39 -6.37 29.02
C GLY A 463 -7.82 -4.96 28.90
N ALA A 464 -6.52 -4.84 28.58
CA ALA A 464 -5.82 -3.56 28.56
C ALA A 464 -6.37 -2.60 27.49
N GLN A 465 -6.77 -1.40 27.91
CA GLN A 465 -7.34 -0.39 27.01
C GLN A 465 -6.31 0.60 26.45
N ALA A 466 -5.07 0.60 26.94
CA ALA A 466 -4.03 1.51 26.48
C ALA A 466 -3.84 1.40 24.95
N GLU A 467 -3.80 2.55 24.26
CA GLU A 467 -3.73 2.60 22.81
C GLU A 467 -2.47 1.91 22.27
N LYS A 468 -1.37 2.02 23.02
CA LYS A 468 -0.11 1.37 22.68
C LYS A 468 -0.22 -0.17 22.69
N ILE A 469 -0.90 -0.76 23.66
CA ILE A 469 -1.06 -2.24 23.74
C ILE A 469 -1.93 -2.74 22.58
N ARG A 470 -2.98 -2.00 22.22
CA ARG A 470 -3.81 -2.28 21.03
C ARG A 470 -2.99 -2.19 19.74
N SER A 471 -2.12 -1.20 19.62
CA SER A 471 -1.18 -1.08 18.49
C SER A 471 -0.26 -2.29 18.42
N ILE A 472 0.38 -2.66 19.54
CA ILE A 472 1.26 -3.84 19.62
C ILE A 472 0.52 -5.12 19.19
N GLN A 473 -0.71 -5.33 19.67
CA GLN A 473 -1.54 -6.47 19.26
C GLN A 473 -1.74 -6.52 17.75
N SER A 474 -2.19 -5.43 17.14
CA SER A 474 -2.41 -5.33 15.69
C SER A 474 -1.12 -5.56 14.88
N ASN A 475 0.01 -5.05 15.37
CA ASN A 475 1.29 -5.25 14.72
C ASN A 475 1.73 -6.72 14.78
N LEU A 476 1.55 -7.38 15.92
CA LEU A 476 1.86 -8.80 16.09
C LEU A 476 0.97 -9.68 15.22
N GLU A 477 -0.32 -9.36 15.10
CA GLU A 477 -1.24 -10.02 14.17
C GLU A 477 -0.76 -9.88 12.72
N MET A 478 -0.31 -8.69 12.33
CA MET A 478 0.25 -8.46 11.00
C MET A 478 1.53 -9.29 10.77
N VAL A 479 2.41 -9.36 11.78
CA VAL A 479 3.62 -10.20 11.70
C VAL A 479 3.26 -11.69 11.59
N MET A 480 2.23 -12.15 12.30
CA MET A 480 1.75 -13.53 12.19
C MET A 480 1.15 -13.83 10.80
N LEU A 481 0.45 -12.88 10.19
CA LEU A 481 -0.18 -13.10 8.88
C LEU A 481 0.78 -12.95 7.70
N GLN A 482 1.78 -12.06 7.79
CA GLN A 482 2.68 -11.73 6.67
C GLN A 482 4.10 -12.27 6.83
N GLY A 483 4.54 -12.49 8.07
CA GLY A 483 5.93 -12.78 8.39
C GLY A 483 6.25 -14.28 8.55
N THR A 484 5.25 -15.13 8.82
CA THR A 484 5.45 -16.57 8.95
C THR A 484 5.18 -17.28 7.62
N GLN A 485 5.97 -18.30 7.30
CA GLN A 485 5.86 -19.05 6.04
C GLN A 485 4.88 -20.22 6.12
N SER A 486 4.33 -20.49 7.31
CA SER A 486 3.43 -21.62 7.57
C SER A 486 2.18 -21.16 8.30
N SER A 487 1.11 -21.96 8.23
CA SER A 487 -0.09 -21.72 9.03
C SER A 487 0.16 -22.05 10.51
N PRO A 488 -0.43 -21.30 11.46
CA PRO A 488 -0.50 -21.73 12.85
C PRO A 488 -1.21 -23.07 12.99
N THR A 489 -0.88 -23.82 14.04
CA THR A 489 -1.52 -25.09 14.36
C THR A 489 -2.97 -24.90 14.82
N GLU A 490 -3.81 -25.93 14.69
CA GLU A 490 -5.21 -25.87 15.12
C GLU A 490 -5.36 -25.48 16.61
N ALA A 491 -4.49 -26.01 17.48
CA ALA A 491 -4.52 -25.67 18.91
C ALA A 491 -4.19 -24.19 19.18
N GLN A 492 -3.26 -23.62 18.42
CA GLN A 492 -2.90 -22.20 18.49
C GLN A 492 -4.05 -21.31 18.01
N LEU A 493 -4.69 -21.67 16.91
CA LEU A 493 -5.86 -20.93 16.40
C LEU A 493 -7.03 -20.98 17.38
N VAL A 494 -7.28 -22.13 18.02
CA VAL A 494 -8.30 -22.25 19.08
C VAL A 494 -8.01 -21.33 20.27
N ARG A 495 -6.75 -21.21 20.70
CA ARG A 495 -6.36 -20.26 21.76
C ARG A 495 -6.67 -18.81 21.36
N LEU A 496 -6.34 -18.42 20.14
CA LEU A 496 -6.65 -17.09 19.61
C LEU A 496 -8.16 -16.83 19.54
N LEU A 497 -8.96 -17.79 19.04
CA LEU A 497 -10.42 -17.66 18.98
C LEU A 497 -11.01 -17.42 20.38
N LYS A 498 -10.53 -18.13 21.40
CA LYS A 498 -10.94 -17.91 22.80
C LYS A 498 -10.56 -16.51 23.27
N ALA A 499 -9.32 -16.10 23.01
CA ALA A 499 -8.81 -14.80 23.43
C ALA A 499 -9.62 -13.64 22.82
N TYR A 500 -9.88 -13.68 21.51
CA TYR A 500 -10.69 -12.65 20.84
C TYR A 500 -12.16 -12.65 21.29
N ALA A 501 -12.74 -13.82 21.55
CA ALA A 501 -14.08 -13.92 22.10
C ALA A 501 -14.16 -13.28 23.50
N THR A 502 -13.16 -13.49 24.36
CA THR A 502 -13.09 -12.83 25.68
C THR A 502 -12.87 -11.32 25.57
N GLN A 503 -12.12 -10.87 24.57
CA GLN A 503 -11.93 -9.44 24.29
C GLN A 503 -13.18 -8.79 23.67
N GLY A 504 -14.11 -9.59 23.14
CA GLY A 504 -15.28 -9.10 22.39
C GLY A 504 -14.97 -8.67 20.96
N ASN A 505 -13.77 -8.95 20.43
CA ASN A 505 -13.36 -8.60 19.08
C ASN A 505 -13.77 -9.69 18.07
N TRP A 506 -15.01 -9.61 17.58
CA TRP A 506 -15.58 -10.61 16.66
C TRP A 506 -15.06 -10.49 15.23
N GLU A 507 -14.54 -9.34 14.83
CA GLU A 507 -13.93 -9.15 13.51
C GLU A 507 -12.66 -9.99 13.41
N GLN A 508 -11.74 -9.82 14.38
CA GLN A 508 -10.49 -10.56 14.41
C GLN A 508 -10.69 -12.07 14.71
N PHE A 509 -11.78 -12.41 15.41
CA PHE A 509 -12.22 -13.80 15.56
C PHE A 509 -12.49 -14.46 14.21
N TRP A 510 -13.26 -13.81 13.32
CA TRP A 510 -13.55 -14.35 11.99
C TRP A 510 -12.35 -14.28 11.05
N GLU A 511 -11.47 -13.28 11.20
CA GLU A 511 -10.20 -13.28 10.49
C GLU A 511 -9.34 -14.49 10.87
N THR A 512 -9.25 -14.80 12.17
CA THR A 512 -8.55 -16.00 12.68
C THR A 512 -9.19 -17.28 12.15
N TRP A 513 -10.52 -17.33 12.07
CA TRP A 513 -11.25 -18.45 11.44
C TRP A 513 -10.87 -18.66 9.97
N SER A 514 -10.59 -17.58 9.23
CA SER A 514 -10.22 -17.64 7.82
C SER A 514 -8.77 -18.08 7.57
N VAL A 515 -7.90 -18.06 8.58
CA VAL A 515 -6.45 -18.29 8.42
C VAL A 515 -6.12 -19.62 7.74
N PRO A 516 -6.66 -20.79 8.17
CA PRO A 516 -6.36 -22.06 7.51
C PRO A 516 -6.66 -22.05 6.00
N ALA A 517 -7.79 -21.43 5.61
CA ALA A 517 -8.20 -21.35 4.21
C ALA A 517 -7.19 -20.56 3.35
N ARG A 518 -6.56 -19.51 3.91
CA ARG A 518 -5.52 -18.72 3.23
C ARG A 518 -4.28 -19.56 2.90
N TYR A 519 -3.99 -20.55 3.74
CA TYR A 519 -2.89 -21.50 3.55
C TYR A 519 -3.32 -22.79 2.84
N SER A 520 -4.55 -22.85 2.32
CA SER A 520 -5.13 -24.08 1.73
C SER A 520 -5.11 -25.28 2.69
N GLN A 521 -5.25 -25.01 3.99
CA GLN A 521 -5.37 -26.02 5.02
C GLN A 521 -6.83 -26.18 5.45
N ARG A 522 -7.21 -27.41 5.79
CA ARG A 522 -8.54 -27.72 6.31
C ARG A 522 -8.72 -27.17 7.73
N ARG A 523 -9.97 -26.85 8.08
CA ARG A 523 -10.34 -26.57 9.47
C ARG A 523 -10.67 -27.87 10.20
N GLY A 524 -10.03 -28.10 11.33
CA GLY A 524 -10.22 -29.32 12.11
C GLY A 524 -11.46 -29.27 13.03
N PRO A 525 -11.86 -30.42 13.60
CA PRO A 525 -13.05 -30.54 14.44
C PRO A 525 -12.96 -29.75 15.76
N MET A 526 -11.75 -29.52 16.30
CA MET A 526 -11.59 -28.74 17.53
C MET A 526 -11.94 -27.28 17.28
N MET A 527 -11.59 -26.76 16.10
CA MET A 527 -11.93 -25.39 15.71
C MET A 527 -13.45 -25.19 15.61
N TYR A 528 -14.17 -26.09 14.91
CA TYR A 528 -15.64 -26.04 14.83
C TYR A 528 -16.31 -26.16 16.20
N ARG A 529 -15.85 -27.10 17.04
CA ARG A 529 -16.34 -27.26 18.41
C ARG A 529 -16.29 -25.94 19.18
N GLU A 530 -15.16 -25.26 19.12
CA GLU A 530 -14.90 -24.05 19.90
C GLU A 530 -15.68 -22.85 19.37
N VAL A 531 -15.82 -22.71 18.04
CA VAL A 531 -16.65 -21.65 17.45
C VAL A 531 -18.11 -21.79 17.89
N PHE A 532 -18.69 -22.99 17.82
CA PHE A 532 -20.07 -23.20 18.29
C PHE A 532 -20.21 -22.99 19.81
N ALA A 533 -19.22 -23.43 20.59
CA ALA A 533 -19.20 -23.23 22.04
C ALA A 533 -19.18 -21.73 22.40
N LEU A 534 -18.27 -20.95 21.80
CA LEU A 534 -18.13 -19.52 22.08
C LEU A 534 -19.36 -18.73 21.61
N SER A 535 -19.92 -19.05 20.44
CA SER A 535 -21.14 -18.40 19.96
C SER A 535 -22.34 -18.67 20.88
N SER A 536 -22.56 -19.91 21.32
CA SER A 536 -23.65 -20.25 22.23
C SER A 536 -23.50 -19.63 23.62
N GLN A 537 -22.28 -19.55 24.16
CA GLN A 537 -21.98 -18.93 25.45
C GLN A 537 -22.34 -17.43 25.49
N THR A 538 -22.25 -16.74 24.36
CA THR A 538 -22.61 -15.30 24.29
C THR A 538 -24.11 -15.04 24.42
N ARG A 539 -24.95 -16.09 24.32
CA ARG A 539 -26.43 -16.02 24.34
C ARG A 539 -27.05 -15.01 23.38
N ASN A 540 -26.31 -14.63 22.33
CA ASN A 540 -26.77 -13.70 21.31
C ASN A 540 -27.34 -14.47 20.12
N LYS A 541 -28.66 -14.37 19.93
CA LYS A 541 -29.39 -15.04 18.85
C LYS A 541 -28.83 -14.71 17.45
N ALA A 542 -28.59 -13.44 17.16
CA ALA A 542 -28.09 -13.01 15.84
C ALA A 542 -26.71 -13.63 15.52
N ARG A 543 -25.84 -13.72 16.53
CA ARG A 543 -24.51 -14.31 16.40
C ARG A 543 -24.55 -15.81 16.19
N CYS A 544 -25.44 -16.52 16.90
CA CYS A 544 -25.65 -17.96 16.70
C CYS A 544 -26.15 -18.25 15.28
N ILE A 545 -27.13 -17.46 14.80
CA ILE A 545 -27.65 -17.54 13.42
C ILE A 545 -26.53 -17.36 12.39
N GLU A 546 -25.71 -16.31 12.54
CA GLU A 546 -24.60 -16.04 11.63
C GLU A 546 -23.56 -17.16 11.64
N THR A 547 -23.20 -17.64 12.84
CA THR A 547 -22.24 -18.73 13.03
C THR A 547 -22.72 -20.01 12.36
N LEU A 548 -23.99 -20.38 12.55
CA LEU A 548 -24.58 -21.57 11.94
C LEU A 548 -24.60 -21.48 10.42
N ARG A 549 -25.05 -20.35 9.87
CA ARG A 549 -25.09 -20.13 8.41
C ARG A 549 -23.72 -20.22 7.75
N LYS A 550 -22.68 -19.65 8.39
CA LYS A 550 -21.30 -19.69 7.88
C LYS A 550 -20.67 -21.08 8.06
N CYS A 551 -20.68 -21.61 9.28
CA CYS A 551 -19.84 -22.75 9.62
C CYS A 551 -20.43 -24.10 9.18
N VAL A 552 -21.76 -24.30 9.20
CA VAL A 552 -22.35 -25.62 8.92
C VAL A 552 -22.17 -26.04 7.47
N GLN A 553 -22.24 -25.09 6.52
CA GLN A 553 -21.95 -25.38 5.11
C GLN A 553 -20.46 -25.67 4.90
N GLU A 554 -19.58 -24.86 5.47
CA GLU A 554 -18.13 -25.07 5.40
C GLU A 554 -17.73 -26.44 5.96
N MET A 555 -18.28 -26.82 7.12
CA MET A 555 -18.02 -28.09 7.80
C MET A 555 -18.24 -29.31 6.88
N ARG A 556 -19.24 -29.24 5.99
CA ARG A 556 -19.56 -30.29 5.01
C ARG A 556 -18.64 -30.28 3.78
N LEU A 557 -18.08 -29.12 3.45
CA LEU A 557 -17.21 -28.91 2.28
C LEU A 557 -15.73 -29.17 2.60
N GLU A 558 -15.34 -29.20 3.88
CA GLU A 558 -13.99 -29.55 4.31
C GLU A 558 -13.56 -30.93 3.78
N GLN A 559 -12.27 -31.12 3.52
CA GLN A 559 -11.71 -32.39 3.08
C GLN A 559 -10.64 -32.89 4.07
N PRO A 560 -10.88 -34.01 4.79
CA PRO A 560 -12.13 -34.75 4.91
C PRO A 560 -13.23 -33.93 5.64
N PRO A 561 -14.52 -34.24 5.41
CA PRO A 561 -15.62 -33.50 6.01
C PRO A 561 -15.59 -33.62 7.53
N VAL A 562 -15.89 -32.52 8.21
CA VAL A 562 -16.01 -32.52 9.67
C VAL A 562 -17.43 -33.00 10.01
N LEU A 563 -17.50 -34.09 10.74
CA LEU A 563 -18.77 -34.73 11.07
C LEU A 563 -19.29 -34.25 12.43
N PRO A 564 -20.63 -34.26 12.66
CA PRO A 564 -21.24 -33.93 13.94
C PRO A 564 -21.05 -35.04 14.99
N ASP A 565 -19.79 -35.36 15.26
CA ASP A 565 -19.37 -36.37 16.24
C ASP A 565 -19.69 -35.92 17.68
N ASN A 566 -19.48 -36.80 18.65
CA ASN A 566 -19.68 -36.52 20.07
C ASN A 566 -18.92 -35.28 20.59
N THR A 567 -17.86 -34.85 19.90
CA THR A 567 -17.06 -33.68 20.26
C THR A 567 -17.69 -32.36 19.81
N VAL A 568 -18.25 -32.30 18.59
CA VAL A 568 -18.80 -31.07 17.98
C VAL A 568 -20.29 -30.93 18.29
N TRP A 569 -21.03 -32.05 18.29
CA TRP A 569 -22.48 -32.08 18.39
C TRP A 569 -23.07 -31.32 19.58
N PRO A 570 -22.59 -31.47 20.83
CA PRO A 570 -23.20 -30.77 21.98
C PRO A 570 -23.19 -29.25 21.82
N ASN A 571 -22.08 -28.70 21.30
CA ASN A 571 -21.91 -27.27 21.12
C ASN A 571 -22.70 -26.76 19.90
N LEU A 572 -22.71 -27.52 18.81
CA LEU A 572 -23.53 -27.24 17.64
C LEU A 572 -25.02 -27.20 17.99
N LYS A 573 -25.48 -28.19 18.75
CA LYS A 573 -26.85 -28.30 19.26
C LYS A 573 -27.22 -27.12 20.18
N ALA A 574 -26.34 -26.75 21.12
CA ALA A 574 -26.54 -25.58 21.98
C ALA A 574 -26.61 -24.25 21.19
N CYS A 575 -25.84 -24.13 20.11
CA CYS A 575 -25.89 -22.97 19.21
C CYS A 575 -27.22 -22.91 18.46
N ILE A 576 -27.74 -24.06 18.00
CA ILE A 576 -29.07 -24.17 17.36
C ILE A 576 -30.18 -23.78 18.34
N TRP A 577 -30.16 -24.27 19.58
CA TRP A 577 -31.14 -23.89 20.61
C TRP A 577 -31.15 -22.39 20.90
N THR A 578 -29.97 -21.77 20.92
CA THR A 578 -29.84 -20.33 21.18
C THR A 578 -30.36 -19.51 19.99
N ALA A 579 -30.22 -20.02 18.77
CA ALA A 579 -30.77 -19.40 17.57
C ALA A 579 -32.30 -19.57 17.50
N ASP A 580 -32.80 -20.76 17.83
CA ASP A 580 -34.21 -21.13 17.79
C ASP A 580 -34.55 -22.10 18.93
N PRO A 581 -35.12 -21.60 20.04
CA PRO A 581 -35.46 -22.40 21.22
C PRO A 581 -36.53 -23.47 20.95
N ASP A 582 -37.41 -23.23 19.97
CA ASP A 582 -38.53 -24.13 19.65
C ASP A 582 -38.11 -25.22 18.65
N ALA A 583 -36.89 -25.14 18.09
CA ALA A 583 -36.46 -26.01 17.00
C ALA A 583 -36.47 -27.51 17.37
N GLU A 584 -36.15 -27.85 18.62
CA GLU A 584 -36.19 -29.24 19.09
C GLU A 584 -37.60 -29.80 19.18
N HIS A 585 -38.46 -29.08 19.90
CA HIS A 585 -39.84 -29.48 20.12
C HIS A 585 -40.56 -29.63 18.78
N ILE A 586 -40.30 -28.71 17.84
CA ILE A 586 -40.82 -28.80 16.47
C ILE A 586 -40.22 -30.00 15.71
N SER A 587 -38.93 -30.31 15.89
CA SER A 587 -38.29 -31.44 15.22
C SER A 587 -38.81 -32.81 15.69
N GLU A 588 -39.06 -32.98 16.99
CA GLU A 588 -39.52 -34.23 17.62
C GLU A 588 -41.01 -34.48 17.37
N HIS A 589 -41.87 -33.46 17.50
CA HIS A 589 -43.33 -33.62 17.38
C HIS A 589 -43.85 -33.70 15.94
N MET A 590 -43.04 -33.39 14.92
CA MET A 590 -43.46 -33.43 13.52
C MET A 590 -43.31 -34.79 12.81
N VAL A 591 -42.78 -35.81 13.47
CA VAL A 591 -42.63 -37.16 12.87
C VAL A 591 -43.99 -37.89 12.71
N SER A 592 -45.11 -37.34 13.22
CA SER A 592 -46.35 -38.15 13.36
C SER A 592 -47.69 -37.54 12.90
N ARG A 593 -47.76 -36.39 12.21
CA ARG A 593 -49.06 -35.90 11.71
C ARG A 593 -49.03 -35.46 10.24
N GLY A 594 -49.39 -36.42 9.38
CA GLY A 594 -49.77 -36.19 7.99
C GLY A 594 -51.09 -35.43 7.88
N GLY A 595 -51.06 -34.16 8.21
CA GLY A 595 -52.18 -33.23 8.04
C GLY A 595 -52.24 -32.19 9.16
N GLN A 596 -51.91 -30.93 8.82
CA GLN A 596 -52.71 -29.71 9.07
C GLN A 596 -51.85 -28.44 9.26
N SER A 597 -52.41 -27.34 8.73
CA SER A 597 -52.08 -25.90 8.80
C SER A 597 -50.85 -25.36 8.04
N THR A 598 -51.07 -24.28 7.28
CA THR A 598 -50.04 -23.54 6.52
C THR A 598 -49.02 -22.86 7.43
N GLU A 599 -49.39 -22.57 8.68
CA GLU A 599 -48.51 -22.01 9.72
C GLU A 599 -47.56 -23.07 10.30
N SER A 600 -48.05 -24.30 10.50
CA SER A 600 -47.21 -25.45 10.90
C SER A 600 -46.16 -25.75 9.82
N HIS A 601 -46.51 -25.65 8.54
CA HIS A 601 -45.56 -25.75 7.42
C HIS A 601 -44.55 -24.59 7.37
N LYS A 602 -44.92 -23.37 7.76
CA LYS A 602 -43.99 -22.23 7.86
C LYS A 602 -43.01 -22.39 9.02
N ALA A 603 -43.48 -22.90 10.17
CA ALA A 603 -42.64 -23.25 11.31
C ALA A 603 -41.70 -24.45 11.00
N ALA A 604 -42.16 -25.43 10.22
CA ALA A 604 -41.37 -26.56 9.74
C ALA A 604 -40.26 -26.16 8.73
N ASN A 605 -40.49 -25.07 7.98
CA ASN A 605 -39.55 -24.52 7.01
C ASN A 605 -38.57 -23.50 7.61
N THR A 606 -38.56 -23.36 8.94
CA THR A 606 -37.50 -22.61 9.62
C THR A 606 -36.16 -23.31 9.34
N GLU A 607 -35.19 -22.52 8.88
CA GLU A 607 -33.90 -23.02 8.38
C GLU A 607 -33.17 -23.94 9.38
N PHE A 608 -33.35 -23.70 10.68
CA PHE A 608 -32.67 -24.40 11.77
C PHE A 608 -33.31 -25.73 12.14
N VAL A 609 -34.65 -25.89 12.02
CA VAL A 609 -35.32 -27.18 12.20
C VAL A 609 -34.90 -28.17 11.12
N ARG A 610 -34.81 -27.70 9.86
CA ARG A 610 -34.29 -28.52 8.75
C ARG A 610 -32.82 -28.89 8.98
N MET A 611 -32.00 -27.92 9.36
CA MET A 611 -30.59 -28.13 9.66
C MET A 611 -30.38 -29.16 10.79
N LEU A 612 -31.16 -29.09 11.86
CA LEU A 612 -31.09 -30.03 12.97
C LEU A 612 -31.41 -31.47 12.51
N LYS A 613 -32.49 -31.66 11.74
CA LYS A 613 -32.86 -32.98 11.18
C LYS A 613 -31.80 -33.57 10.26
N GLU A 614 -31.23 -32.75 9.37
CA GLU A 614 -30.15 -33.19 8.46
C GLU A 614 -28.92 -33.63 9.25
N LEU A 615 -28.51 -32.87 10.27
CA LEU A 615 -27.34 -33.19 11.09
C LEU A 615 -27.55 -34.43 11.98
N GLU A 616 -28.76 -34.62 12.51
CA GLU A 616 -29.11 -35.85 13.25
C GLU A 616 -29.11 -37.08 12.35
N ALA A 617 -29.59 -36.98 11.12
CA ALA A 617 -29.54 -38.06 10.15
C ALA A 617 -28.09 -38.44 9.81
N ILE A 618 -27.22 -37.44 9.58
CA ILE A 618 -25.78 -37.66 9.38
C ILE A 618 -25.18 -38.35 10.62
N ARG A 619 -25.48 -37.88 11.83
CA ARG A 619 -24.98 -38.48 13.07
C ARG A 619 -25.40 -39.94 13.27
N ARG A 620 -26.62 -40.32 12.87
CA ARG A 620 -27.08 -41.73 12.92
C ARG A 620 -26.38 -42.64 11.91
N SER A 621 -25.75 -42.05 10.88
CA SER A 621 -25.03 -42.78 9.83
C SER A 621 -23.53 -42.95 10.10
N ILE A 622 -23.02 -42.31 11.16
CA ILE A 622 -21.66 -42.44 11.70
C ILE A 622 -21.69 -43.52 12.77
#